data_AF-A0AAU5C334-F1
#
_entry.id   AF-A0AAU5C334-F1
#
_cell.length_a   1.000
_cell.length_b   1.000
_cell.length_c   1.000
_cell.angle_alpha   90.00
_cell.angle_beta   90.00
_cell.angle_gamma   90.00
#
_symmetry.space_group_name_H-M   'P 1'
#
loop_
_entity.id
_entity.type
_entity.pdbx_description
1 polymer ?
#
loop_
_entity_poly.entity_id
_entity_poly.type
_entity_poly.pdbx_seq_one_letter_code
_entity_poly.pdbx_strand_id
1 'polypeptide(L)'
;MDRLQDSAWQYVAEVLRPEDLPMLAAHALVDGHDSPALRELAGLPRRSDVTEVRELYVQALSELGVPLPDEETAGRRLLVSLAFGLVQGDLSPKEVGNSLSMTVAAHTEEETQFLSIAAEYSEWIGPDDLPAWERELQAAAQLLAASTDLGSGIRVPASRHD
;
A
#
# COMPACT_ATOMS: atom_id res chain seq x y z
N MET A 1 -10.67 12.34 -3.42
CA MET A 1 -10.26 11.09 -4.07
C MET A 1 -11.11 9.97 -3.56
N ASP A 2 -11.54 9.14 -4.48
CA ASP A 2 -12.49 8.06 -4.24
C ASP A 2 -11.78 6.94 -3.46
N ARG A 3 -12.24 6.66 -2.23
CA ARG A 3 -11.56 5.69 -1.33
C ARG A 3 -11.47 4.30 -1.95
N LEU A 4 -12.41 3.95 -2.83
CA LEU A 4 -12.46 2.67 -3.52
C LEU A 4 -11.44 2.60 -4.67
N GLN A 5 -11.22 3.71 -5.38
CA GLN A 5 -10.16 3.78 -6.39
C GLN A 5 -8.78 3.75 -5.75
N ASP A 6 -8.62 4.40 -4.60
CA ASP A 6 -7.38 4.35 -3.82
C ASP A 6 -7.12 2.94 -3.26
N SER A 7 -8.14 2.17 -2.92
CA SER A 7 -7.96 0.81 -2.41
C SER A 7 -7.59 -0.22 -3.47
N ALA A 8 -7.83 0.06 -4.76
CA ALA A 8 -7.50 -0.86 -5.86
C ALA A 8 -5.99 -1.13 -5.96
N TRP A 9 -5.14 -0.08 -5.87
CA TRP A 9 -3.69 -0.27 -5.91
C TRP A 9 -3.16 -0.87 -4.60
N GLN A 10 -3.77 -0.54 -3.45
CA GLN A 10 -3.39 -1.10 -2.15
C GLN A 10 -3.69 -2.61 -2.07
N TYR A 11 -4.77 -3.04 -2.72
CA TYR A 11 -5.11 -4.44 -2.86
C TYR A 11 -4.08 -5.19 -3.69
N VAL A 12 -3.72 -4.67 -4.87
CA VAL A 12 -2.69 -5.29 -5.73
C VAL A 12 -1.34 -5.30 -5.01
N ALA A 13 -0.98 -4.21 -4.33
CA ALA A 13 0.27 -4.10 -3.58
C ALA A 13 0.33 -4.95 -2.29
N GLU A 14 -0.69 -5.77 -2.01
CA GLU A 14 -0.81 -6.61 -0.80
C GLU A 14 -0.71 -5.84 0.53
N VAL A 15 -1.05 -4.56 0.49
CA VAL A 15 -1.04 -3.68 1.67
C VAL A 15 -2.38 -3.76 2.38
N LEU A 16 -3.46 -3.92 1.62
CA LEU A 16 -4.81 -3.99 2.14
C LEU A 16 -5.09 -5.39 2.69
N ARG A 17 -5.33 -5.46 4.00
CA ARG A 17 -5.67 -6.70 4.68
C ARG A 17 -7.06 -7.20 4.24
N PRO A 18 -7.22 -8.49 3.92
CA PRO A 18 -8.53 -9.05 3.55
C PRO A 18 -9.60 -8.79 4.61
N GLU A 19 -9.24 -8.81 5.89
CA GLU A 19 -10.17 -8.61 7.01
C GLU A 19 -10.75 -7.19 7.08
N ASP A 20 -10.10 -6.22 6.42
CA ASP A 20 -10.52 -4.83 6.40
C ASP A 20 -11.39 -4.52 5.15
N LEU A 21 -11.46 -5.43 4.17
CA LEU A 21 -12.25 -5.31 2.94
C LEU A 21 -13.77 -5.19 3.18
N PRO A 22 -14.41 -5.97 4.08
CA PRO A 22 -15.84 -5.83 4.36
C PRO A 22 -16.21 -4.43 4.88
N MET A 23 -15.39 -3.87 5.76
CA MET A 23 -15.62 -2.53 6.30
C MET A 23 -15.37 -1.46 5.24
N LEU A 24 -14.40 -1.65 4.35
CA LEU A 24 -14.17 -0.75 3.22
C LEU A 24 -15.37 -0.76 2.26
N ALA A 25 -15.94 -1.92 1.97
CA ALA A 25 -17.14 -2.05 1.16
C ALA A 25 -18.36 -1.35 1.78
N ALA A 26 -18.53 -1.47 3.10
CA ALA A 26 -19.58 -0.76 3.83
C ALA A 26 -19.45 0.77 3.69
N HIS A 27 -18.23 1.31 3.77
CA HIS A 27 -17.99 2.74 3.54
C HIS A 27 -18.27 3.14 2.08
N ALA A 28 -17.84 2.34 1.12
CA ALA A 28 -18.07 2.62 -0.30
C ALA A 28 -19.58 2.68 -0.63
N LEU A 29 -20.40 1.81 -0.02
CA LEU A 29 -21.87 1.86 -0.10
C LEU A 29 -22.44 3.18 0.44
N VAL A 30 -21.91 3.67 1.57
CA VAL A 30 -22.31 4.96 2.15
C VAL A 30 -21.87 6.14 1.26
N ASP A 31 -20.73 6.02 0.61
CA ASP A 31 -20.20 7.02 -0.32
C ASP A 31 -20.95 7.03 -1.67
N GLY A 32 -21.93 6.13 -1.86
CA GLY A 32 -22.81 6.08 -3.03
C GLY A 32 -22.36 5.12 -4.13
N HIS A 33 -21.30 4.33 -3.90
CA HIS A 33 -20.92 3.23 -4.79
C HIS A 33 -21.78 2.04 -4.49
N ASP A 34 -22.45 1.49 -5.50
CA ASP A 34 -23.41 0.42 -5.27
C ASP A 34 -23.27 -0.65 -6.34
N SER A 35 -22.95 -1.87 -5.90
CA SER A 35 -22.89 -3.06 -6.74
C SER A 35 -23.37 -4.28 -5.93
N PRO A 36 -23.96 -5.30 -6.60
CA PRO A 36 -24.33 -6.55 -5.94
C PRO A 36 -23.20 -7.16 -5.11
N ALA A 37 -22.00 -7.30 -5.69
CA ALA A 37 -20.85 -7.87 -5.01
C ALA A 37 -20.35 -6.99 -3.84
N LEU A 38 -20.44 -5.67 -3.96
CA LEU A 38 -20.06 -4.74 -2.90
C LEU A 38 -20.98 -4.88 -1.67
N ARG A 39 -22.29 -5.07 -1.88
CA ARG A 39 -23.26 -5.32 -0.79
C ARG A 39 -23.00 -6.63 -0.10
N GLU A 40 -22.66 -7.67 -0.86
CA GLU A 40 -22.32 -8.98 -0.31
C GLU A 40 -21.04 -8.92 0.52
N LEU A 41 -19.99 -8.29 -0.02
CA LEU A 41 -18.74 -8.05 0.69
C LEU A 41 -18.94 -7.27 2.00
N ALA A 42 -19.77 -6.23 1.99
CA ALA A 42 -20.09 -5.45 3.19
C ALA A 42 -20.84 -6.25 4.26
N GLY A 43 -21.54 -7.31 3.85
CA GLY A 43 -22.26 -8.22 4.75
C GLY A 43 -21.39 -9.32 5.36
N LEU A 44 -20.16 -9.52 4.87
CA LEU A 44 -19.30 -10.59 5.35
C LEU A 44 -18.72 -10.31 6.74
N PRO A 45 -18.68 -11.32 7.64
CA PRO A 45 -17.98 -11.20 8.91
C PRO A 45 -16.46 -11.06 8.70
N ARG A 46 -15.79 -10.40 9.64
CA ARG A 46 -14.33 -10.19 9.62
C ARG A 46 -13.49 -11.48 9.56
N ARG A 47 -14.08 -12.63 9.90
CA ARG A 47 -13.45 -13.96 9.88
C ARG A 47 -13.91 -14.83 8.70
N SER A 48 -14.46 -14.22 7.64
CA SER A 48 -14.78 -14.93 6.41
C SER A 48 -13.54 -15.50 5.73
N ASP A 49 -13.77 -16.43 4.80
CA ASP A 49 -12.70 -17.00 4.00
C ASP A 49 -11.97 -15.91 3.19
N VAL A 50 -10.64 -15.88 3.28
CA VAL A 50 -9.82 -14.85 2.64
C VAL A 50 -9.98 -14.89 1.12
N THR A 51 -10.16 -16.07 0.53
CA THR A 51 -10.34 -16.25 -0.91
C THR A 51 -11.68 -15.66 -1.35
N GLU A 52 -12.76 -15.99 -0.63
CA GLU A 52 -14.10 -15.46 -0.89
C GLU A 52 -14.15 -13.93 -0.82
N VAL A 53 -13.54 -13.36 0.23
CA VAL A 53 -13.47 -11.90 0.43
C VAL A 53 -12.70 -11.23 -0.73
N ARG A 54 -11.57 -11.83 -1.17
CA ARG A 54 -10.77 -11.32 -2.28
C ARG A 54 -11.52 -11.38 -3.61
N GLU A 55 -12.18 -12.50 -3.90
CA GLU A 55 -12.98 -12.68 -5.11
C GLU A 55 -14.13 -11.67 -5.19
N LEU A 56 -14.87 -11.49 -4.10
CA LEU A 56 -15.95 -10.50 -4.04
C LEU A 56 -15.45 -9.07 -4.22
N TYR A 57 -14.28 -8.73 -3.68
CA TYR A 57 -13.70 -7.41 -3.88
C TYR A 57 -13.31 -7.15 -5.34
N VAL A 58 -12.64 -8.10 -6.00
CA VAL A 58 -12.30 -8.00 -7.42
C VAL A 58 -13.57 -7.90 -8.28
N GLN A 59 -14.59 -8.69 -7.95
CA GLN A 59 -15.88 -8.64 -8.62
C GLN A 59 -16.57 -7.29 -8.43
N ALA A 60 -16.57 -6.73 -7.22
CA ALA A 60 -17.15 -5.41 -6.94
C ALA A 60 -16.47 -4.29 -7.73
N LEU A 61 -15.13 -4.30 -7.81
CA LEU A 61 -14.38 -3.33 -8.61
C LEU A 61 -14.72 -3.44 -10.11
N SER A 62 -14.83 -4.67 -10.62
CA SER A 62 -15.24 -4.95 -12.00
C SER A 62 -16.65 -4.40 -12.30
N GLU A 63 -17.62 -4.65 -11.41
CA GLU A 63 -19.00 -4.16 -11.53
C GLU A 63 -19.10 -2.63 -11.49
N LEU A 64 -18.23 -1.98 -10.72
CA LEU A 64 -18.17 -0.53 -10.59
C LEU A 64 -17.31 0.13 -11.69
N GLY A 65 -16.74 -0.66 -12.59
CA GLY A 65 -15.89 -0.18 -13.68
C GLY A 65 -14.55 0.39 -13.20
N VAL A 66 -14.08 -0.01 -12.02
CA VAL A 66 -12.78 0.39 -11.47
C VAL A 66 -11.73 -0.63 -11.90
N PRO A 67 -10.80 -0.28 -12.81
CA PRO A 67 -9.77 -1.20 -13.24
C PRO A 67 -8.74 -1.42 -12.12
N LEU A 68 -8.32 -2.67 -11.95
CA LEU A 68 -7.14 -2.98 -11.14
C LEU A 68 -5.88 -2.53 -11.90
N PRO A 69 -4.96 -1.79 -11.25
CA PRO A 69 -3.66 -1.53 -11.84
C PRO A 69 -2.88 -2.84 -12.00
N ASP A 70 -1.92 -2.85 -12.91
CA ASP A 70 -0.93 -3.92 -12.97
C ASP A 70 -0.01 -3.91 -11.74
N GLU A 71 0.66 -5.03 -11.49
CA GLU A 71 1.57 -5.21 -10.36
C GLU A 71 2.71 -4.18 -10.38
N GLU A 72 3.19 -3.80 -11.57
CA GLU A 72 4.22 -2.78 -11.75
C GLU A 72 3.76 -1.40 -11.23
N THR A 73 2.59 -0.94 -11.68
CA THR A 73 2.00 0.34 -11.26
C THR A 73 1.66 0.33 -9.77
N ALA A 74 1.13 -0.78 -9.26
CA ALA A 74 0.83 -0.93 -7.84
C ALA A 74 2.09 -0.88 -6.98
N GLY A 75 3.15 -1.60 -7.38
CA GLY A 75 4.45 -1.60 -6.71
C GLY A 75 5.09 -0.21 -6.70
N ARG A 76 5.05 0.51 -7.81
CA ARG A 76 5.56 1.90 -7.87
C ARG A 76 4.79 2.84 -6.95
N ARG A 77 3.46 2.74 -6.93
CA ARG A 77 2.64 3.53 -5.99
C ARG A 77 2.95 3.19 -4.54
N LEU A 78 3.22 1.92 -4.24
CA LEU A 78 3.67 1.50 -2.92
C LEU A 78 4.98 2.17 -2.54
N LEU A 79 6.01 2.12 -3.39
CA LEU A 79 7.31 2.75 -3.11
C LEU A 79 7.17 4.24 -2.81
N VAL A 80 6.44 4.97 -3.66
CA VAL A 80 6.18 6.39 -3.47
C VAL A 80 5.42 6.62 -2.16
N SER A 81 4.39 5.83 -1.88
CA SER A 81 3.59 5.97 -0.67
C SER A 81 4.40 5.72 0.61
N LEU A 82 5.29 4.71 0.61
CA LEU A 82 6.20 4.43 1.71
C LEU A 82 7.20 5.56 1.91
N ALA A 83 7.78 6.10 0.83
CA ALA A 83 8.69 7.23 0.91
C ALA A 83 8.01 8.48 1.48
N PHE A 84 6.81 8.81 1.00
CA PHE A 84 6.03 9.92 1.56
C PHE A 84 5.66 9.69 3.03
N GLY A 85 5.20 8.48 3.40
CA GLY A 85 4.87 8.17 4.79
C GLY A 85 6.09 8.25 5.72
N LEU A 86 7.26 7.85 5.26
CA LEU A 86 8.52 7.97 6.01
C LEU A 86 8.95 9.43 6.17
N VAL A 87 8.81 10.25 5.12
CA VAL A 87 9.14 11.69 5.16
C VAL A 87 8.20 12.45 6.09
N GLN A 88 6.92 12.11 6.09
CA GLN A 88 5.90 12.75 6.94
C GLN A 88 5.96 12.27 8.40
N GLY A 89 6.67 11.17 8.67
CA GLY A 89 6.73 10.54 9.99
C GLY A 89 5.51 9.70 10.34
N ASP A 90 4.65 9.41 9.36
CA ASP A 90 3.51 8.51 9.50
C ASP A 90 3.95 7.04 9.58
N LEU A 91 5.10 6.72 8.97
CA LEU A 91 5.73 5.40 9.00
C LEU A 91 7.12 5.49 9.59
N SER A 92 7.48 4.53 10.44
CA SER A 92 8.86 4.32 10.88
C SER A 92 9.70 3.61 9.80
N PRO A 93 11.03 3.80 9.80
CA PRO A 93 11.93 3.10 8.88
C PRO A 93 11.71 1.57 8.87
N LYS A 94 11.50 0.99 10.06
CA LYS A 94 11.27 -0.46 10.21
C LYS A 94 9.95 -0.92 9.58
N GLU A 95 8.89 -0.13 9.70
CA GLU A 95 7.63 -0.41 9.02
C GLU A 95 7.80 -0.41 7.51
N VAL A 96 8.60 0.50 6.96
CA VAL A 96 8.92 0.54 5.52
C VAL A 96 9.65 -0.74 5.08
N GLY A 97 10.71 -1.14 5.81
CA GLY A 97 11.46 -2.37 5.52
C GLY A 97 10.57 -3.63 5.55
N ASN A 98 9.60 -3.69 6.48
CA ASN A 98 8.66 -4.80 6.60
C ASN A 98 7.46 -4.73 5.63
N SER A 99 7.25 -3.61 4.94
CA SER A 99 6.07 -3.40 4.08
C SER A 99 6.27 -3.87 2.64
N LEU A 100 7.52 -4.09 2.22
CA LEU A 100 7.85 -4.61 0.90
C LEU A 100 7.58 -6.13 0.83
N SER A 101 6.30 -6.48 0.68
CA SER A 101 5.83 -7.87 0.55
C SER A 101 6.05 -8.45 -0.86
N MET A 102 6.16 -7.58 -1.86
CA MET A 102 6.21 -7.95 -3.28
C MET A 102 7.45 -7.41 -3.99
N THR A 103 7.82 -8.07 -5.09
CA THR A 103 8.88 -7.59 -5.98
C THR A 103 8.39 -6.39 -6.76
N VAL A 104 9.00 -5.22 -6.53
CA VAL A 104 8.69 -4.00 -7.27
C VAL A 104 9.76 -3.73 -8.32
N ALA A 105 9.34 -3.45 -9.56
CA ALA A 105 10.25 -2.96 -10.59
C ALA A 105 10.49 -1.46 -10.42
N ALA A 106 11.75 -1.06 -10.27
CA ALA A 106 12.16 0.34 -10.25
C ALA A 106 12.51 0.82 -11.67
N HIS A 107 12.07 2.03 -12.03
CA HIS A 107 12.30 2.62 -13.36
C HIS A 107 13.19 3.87 -13.30
N THR A 108 13.28 4.48 -12.13
CA THR A 108 14.13 5.64 -11.85
C THR A 108 15.28 5.27 -10.93
N GLU A 109 16.33 6.09 -10.93
CA GLU A 109 17.48 5.91 -10.05
C GLU A 109 17.06 6.08 -8.58
N GLU A 110 16.16 7.02 -8.29
CA GLU A 110 15.62 7.27 -6.96
C GLU A 110 14.75 6.11 -6.45
N GLU A 111 13.88 5.53 -7.30
CA GLU A 111 13.12 4.33 -6.95
C GLU A 111 14.06 3.14 -6.68
N THR A 112 15.10 2.97 -7.50
CA THR A 112 16.07 1.88 -7.37
C THR A 112 16.88 2.03 -6.08
N GLN A 113 17.32 3.24 -5.77
CA GLN A 113 18.08 3.54 -4.55
C GLN A 113 17.25 3.28 -3.30
N PHE A 114 16.01 3.80 -3.25
CA PHE A 114 15.11 3.58 -2.12
C PHE A 114 14.77 2.10 -1.93
N LEU A 115 14.45 1.38 -3.01
CA LEU A 115 14.16 -0.05 -2.97
C LEU A 115 15.36 -0.86 -2.48
N SER A 116 16.57 -0.53 -2.94
CA SER A 116 17.79 -1.24 -2.58
C SER A 116 18.07 -1.12 -1.09
N ILE A 117 18.02 0.10 -0.54
CA ILE A 117 18.26 0.35 0.89
C ILE A 117 17.15 -0.27 1.75
N ALA A 118 15.89 -0.20 1.31
CA ALA A 118 14.78 -0.82 2.02
C ALA A 118 14.90 -2.36 2.05
N ALA A 119 15.37 -2.98 0.97
CA ALA A 119 15.59 -4.42 0.87
C ALA A 119 16.79 -4.92 1.68
N GLU A 120 17.73 -4.03 2.05
CA GLU A 120 18.82 -4.35 2.99
C GLU A 120 18.34 -4.50 4.44
N TYR A 121 17.08 -4.15 4.73
CA TYR A 121 16.50 -4.37 6.04
C TYR A 121 16.55 -5.86 6.42
N SER A 122 17.10 -6.11 7.59
CA SER A 122 17.18 -7.43 8.19
C SER A 122 16.81 -7.31 9.66
N GLU A 123 16.01 -8.25 10.17
CA GLU A 123 15.73 -8.37 11.61
C GLU A 123 17.01 -8.54 12.45
N TRP A 124 18.11 -8.92 11.80
CA TRP A 124 19.43 -9.14 12.40
C TRP A 124 20.40 -7.97 12.21
N ILE A 125 19.93 -6.81 11.74
CA ILE A 125 20.79 -5.62 11.63
C ILE A 125 21.35 -5.25 13.01
N GLY A 126 22.66 -5.03 13.09
CA GLY A 126 23.33 -4.69 14.33
C GLY A 126 22.80 -3.37 14.91
N PRO A 127 22.73 -3.22 16.24
CA PRO A 127 22.26 -1.98 16.86
C PRO A 127 23.12 -0.75 16.52
N ASP A 128 24.38 -0.97 16.14
CA ASP A 128 25.29 0.09 15.69
C ASP A 128 25.06 0.51 14.22
N ASP A 129 24.56 -0.42 13.39
CA ASP A 129 24.30 -0.21 11.96
C ASP A 129 22.88 0.29 11.69
N LEU A 130 21.93 -0.04 12.58
CA LEU A 130 20.53 0.38 12.48
C LEU A 130 20.36 1.90 12.30
N PRO A 131 21.00 2.79 13.10
CA PRO A 131 20.85 4.23 12.93
C PRO A 131 21.51 4.76 11.64
N ALA A 132 22.50 4.06 11.08
CA ALA A 132 23.08 4.42 9.79
C ALA A 132 22.10 4.09 8.66
N TRP A 133 21.58 2.86 8.67
CA TRP A 133 20.56 2.41 7.72
C TRP A 133 19.29 3.26 7.77
N GLU A 134 18.77 3.59 8.96
CA GLU A 134 17.58 4.44 9.11
C GLU A 134 17.78 5.83 8.45
N ARG A 135 18.97 6.42 8.61
CA ARG A 135 19.32 7.71 7.99
C ARG A 135 19.44 7.61 6.48
N GLU A 136 20.04 6.54 5.97
CA GLU A 136 20.16 6.29 4.53
C GLU A 136 18.80 6.08 3.87
N LEU A 137 17.93 5.30 4.52
CA LEU A 137 16.55 5.10 4.08
C LEU A 137 15.76 6.41 4.08
N GLN A 138 15.89 7.21 5.13
CA GLN A 138 15.25 8.53 5.23
C GLN A 138 15.72 9.47 4.12
N ALA A 139 17.03 9.50 3.83
CA ALA A 139 17.59 10.33 2.77
C ALA A 139 17.09 9.89 1.39
N ALA A 140 17.07 8.59 1.12
CA ALA A 140 16.53 8.06 -0.13
C ALA A 140 15.04 8.35 -0.31
N ALA A 141 14.25 8.26 0.78
CA ALA A 141 12.83 8.63 0.76
C ALA A 141 12.61 10.11 0.43
N GLN A 142 13.45 11.01 0.97
CA GLN A 142 13.39 12.44 0.65
C GLN A 142 13.69 12.70 -0.83
N LEU A 143 14.68 12.01 -1.40
CA LEU A 143 15.01 12.13 -2.83
C LEU A 143 13.87 11.64 -3.71
N LEU A 144 13.29 10.48 -3.39
CA LEU A 144 12.15 9.93 -4.12
C LEU A 144 10.90 10.80 -4.00
N ALA A 145 10.61 11.34 -2.82
CA ALA A 145 9.48 12.24 -2.61
C ALA A 145 9.67 13.58 -3.35
N ALA A 146 10.91 14.08 -3.44
CA ALA A 146 11.23 15.32 -4.16
C ALA A 146 11.23 15.15 -5.69
N SER A 147 11.58 13.96 -6.20
CA SER A 147 11.54 13.66 -7.64
C SER A 147 10.13 13.33 -8.14
N THR A 148 9.21 12.99 -7.23
CA THR A 148 7.85 12.55 -7.56
C THR A 148 6.83 13.70 -7.48
N ASP A 149 6.36 14.17 -8.64
CA ASP A 149 5.30 15.20 -8.76
C ASP A 149 3.90 14.69 -8.33
N LEU A 150 3.73 13.39 -8.05
CA LEU A 150 2.47 12.74 -7.64
C LEU A 150 1.97 13.11 -6.23
N GLY A 151 2.63 14.03 -5.52
CA GLY A 151 2.41 14.35 -4.10
C GLY A 151 1.02 14.86 -3.69
N SER A 152 0.11 15.15 -4.63
CA SER A 152 -1.22 15.69 -4.27
C SER A 152 -2.32 14.65 -4.05
N GLY A 153 -2.06 13.35 -4.27
CA GLY A 153 -3.14 12.33 -4.29
C GLY A 153 -2.94 11.04 -3.52
N ILE A 154 -1.76 10.76 -2.99
CA ILE A 154 -1.44 9.45 -2.43
C ILE A 154 -1.68 9.47 -0.92
N ARG A 155 -2.73 8.77 -0.45
CA ARG A 155 -2.93 8.50 0.97
C ARG A 155 -2.01 7.34 1.40
N VAL A 156 -1.21 7.57 2.43
CA VAL A 156 -0.34 6.55 3.04
C VAL A 156 -1.19 5.38 3.53
N PRO A 157 -0.86 4.12 3.20
CA PRO A 157 -1.55 2.98 3.76
C PRO A 157 -1.38 2.96 5.28
N ALA A 158 -2.44 2.59 6.00
CA ALA A 158 -2.39 2.52 7.46
C ALA A 158 -1.29 1.54 7.91
N SER A 159 -0.44 1.99 8.85
CA SER A 159 0.59 1.19 9.50
C SER A 159 0.09 -0.21 9.88
N ARG A 160 0.89 -1.23 9.57
CA ARG A 160 0.74 -2.59 10.11
C ARG A 160 1.01 -2.54 11.62
N HIS A 161 0.01 -2.14 12.40
CA HIS A 161 0.02 -2.38 13.86
C HIS A 161 -0.26 -3.86 14.10
N ASP A 162 0.79 -4.59 14.47
CA ASP A 162 0.72 -5.83 15.25
C ASP A 162 0.80 -5.47 16.75
#